data_AF-A0A7Y8S2C4-F1
#
_entry.id   AF-A0A7Y8S2C4-F1
#
_cell.length_a   1.000
_cell.length_b   1.000
_cell.length_c   1.000
_cell.angle_alpha   90.00
_cell.angle_beta   90.00
_cell.angle_gamma   90.00
#
_symmetry.space_group_name_H-M   'P 1'
#
loop_
_entity.id
_entity.type
_entity.pdbx_description
1 polymer ?
#
loop_
_entity_poly.entity_id
_entity_poly.type
_entity_poly.pdbx_seq_one_letter_code
_entity_poly.pdbx_strand_id
1 'polypeptide(L)'
;MKNFDKGTVVRTVLLFIALVNQTLIMFGKAALPIDEDQVNTLADALYLAGSTVFTIVTSVIAWYKNNYVTGKGKLQKEVLKNKGLTK
;
A
#
# COMPACT_ATOMS: atom_id res chain seq x y z
N MET A 1 14.52 5.80 5.69
CA MET A 1 13.95 5.63 4.33
C MET A 1 13.21 6.90 3.99
N LYS A 2 13.59 7.58 2.91
CA LYS A 2 12.97 8.85 2.50
C LYS A 2 11.57 8.51 1.96
N ASN A 3 10.53 8.82 2.73
CA ASN A 3 9.15 8.62 2.30
C ASN A 3 8.94 9.49 1.06
N PHE A 4 8.75 8.88 -0.10
CA PHE A 4 8.33 9.63 -1.28
C PHE A 4 6.97 10.25 -0.97
N ASP A 5 6.88 11.56 -1.10
CA ASP A 5 5.61 12.26 -0.95
C ASP A 5 4.63 11.67 -1.97
N LYS A 6 3.40 11.39 -1.52
CA LYS A 6 2.43 10.66 -2.33
C LYS A 6 2.06 11.44 -3.60
N GLY A 7 2.05 12.78 -3.52
CA GLY A 7 1.91 13.65 -4.69
C GLY A 7 3.08 13.53 -5.67
N THR A 8 4.30 13.31 -5.18
CA THR A 8 5.47 13.07 -6.03
C THR A 8 5.34 11.76 -6.80
N VAL A 9 4.94 10.68 -6.14
CA VAL A 9 4.76 9.37 -6.79
C VAL A 9 3.70 9.44 -7.90
N VAL A 10 2.54 10.01 -7.60
CA VAL A 10 1.46 10.15 -8.59
C VAL A 10 1.91 10.98 -9.78
N ARG A 11 2.54 12.14 -9.54
CA ARG A 11 3.04 13.01 -10.62
C ARG A 11 4.07 12.30 -11.50
N THR A 12 4.97 11.51 -10.92
CA THR A 12 5.98 10.75 -11.68
C THR A 12 5.33 9.66 -12.53
N VAL A 13 4.33 8.94 -12.01
CA VAL A 13 3.61 7.89 -12.77
C VAL A 13 2.81 8.50 -13.92
N LEU A 14 2.08 9.59 -13.67
CA LEU A 14 1.31 10.29 -14.72
C LEU A 14 2.22 10.86 -15.80
N LEU A 15 3.35 11.46 -15.41
CA LEU A 15 4.37 11.92 -16.34
C LEU A 15 4.89 10.77 -17.22
N PHE A 16 5.17 9.61 -16.63
CA PHE A 16 5.64 8.45 -17.37
C PHE A 16 4.61 7.97 -18.40
N ILE A 17 3.34 7.86 -18.01
CA ILE A 17 2.24 7.49 -18.90
C ILE A 17 2.11 8.48 -20.07
N ALA A 18 2.19 9.78 -19.78
CA ALA A 18 2.15 10.83 -20.79
C ALA A 18 3.32 10.72 -21.79
N LEU A 19 4.53 10.45 -21.31
CA LEU A 19 5.71 10.26 -22.17
C LEU A 19 5.59 9.03 -23.07
N VAL A 20 5.05 7.92 -22.55
CA VAL A 20 4.75 6.73 -23.36
C VAL A 20 3.71 7.05 -24.43
N ASN A 21 2.63 7.75 -24.07
CA ASN A 21 1.59 8.16 -25.02
C ASN A 21 2.17 9.05 -26.13
N GLN A 22 2.98 10.04 -25.77
CA GLN A 22 3.60 10.96 -26.73
C GLN A 22 4.56 10.24 -27.69
N THR A 23 5.28 9.24 -27.19
CA THR A 23 6.16 8.38 -27.98
C THR A 23 5.34 7.53 -28.97
N LEU A 24 4.24 6.92 -28.52
CA LEU A 24 3.34 6.15 -29.38
C LEU A 24 2.77 6.99 -30.53
N ILE A 25 2.29 8.20 -30.22
CA ILE A 25 1.78 9.15 -31.23
C ILE A 25 2.88 9.55 -32.22
N MET A 26 4.10 9.79 -31.74
CA MET A 26 5.26 10.12 -32.58
C MET A 26 5.59 8.99 -33.58
N PHE A 27 5.35 7.73 -33.20
CA PHE A 27 5.48 6.57 -34.08
C PHE A 27 4.21 6.25 -34.89
N GLY A 28 3.25 7.18 -34.95
CA GLY A 28 2.00 7.04 -35.72
C GLY A 28 1.02 6.03 -35.13
N LYS A 29 1.19 5.63 -33.87
CA LYS A 29 0.21 4.78 -33.16
C LYS A 29 -0.92 5.65 -32.58
N ALA A 30 -2.07 5.03 -32.39
CA ALA A 30 -3.23 5.69 -31.78
C ALA A 30 -2.90 6.15 -30.35
N ALA A 31 -3.42 7.33 -29.97
CA ALA A 31 -3.31 7.84 -28.63
C ALA A 31 -3.95 6.85 -27.63
N LEU A 32 -3.34 6.71 -26.47
CA LEU A 32 -3.93 5.98 -25.36
C LEU A 32 -5.26 6.67 -24.98
N PRO A 33 -6.37 5.92 -24.86
CA PRO A 33 -7.68 6.46 -24.48
C PRO A 33 -7.69 6.74 -22.98
N ILE A 34 -6.98 7.78 -22.56
CA ILE A 34 -6.87 8.22 -21.17
C ILE A 34 -7.59 9.56 -21.04
N ASP A 35 -8.71 9.54 -20.34
CA ASP A 35 -9.46 10.74 -19.99
C ASP A 35 -8.88 11.40 -18.71
N GLU A 36 -9.06 12.71 -18.52
CA GLU A 36 -8.58 13.43 -17.32
C GLU A 36 -9.22 12.86 -16.04
N ASP A 37 -10.48 12.45 -16.12
CA ASP A 37 -11.18 11.77 -15.03
C ASP A 37 -10.57 10.40 -14.70
N GLN A 38 -10.03 9.71 -15.71
CA GLN A 38 -9.36 8.43 -15.53
C GLN A 38 -8.01 8.58 -14.82
N VAL A 39 -7.31 9.69 -15.02
CA VAL A 39 -6.05 10.00 -14.32
C VAL A 39 -6.27 10.18 -12.82
N ASN A 40 -7.30 10.95 -12.45
CA ASN A 40 -7.69 11.13 -11.04
C ASN A 40 -8.18 9.81 -10.44
N THR A 41 -8.98 9.05 -11.20
CA THR A 41 -9.46 7.72 -10.79
C THR A 41 -8.30 6.74 -10.59
N LEU A 42 -7.26 6.78 -11.42
CA LEU A 42 -6.08 5.92 -11.30
C LEU A 42 -5.25 6.29 -10.06
N ALA A 43 -5.10 7.59 -9.80
CA ALA A 43 -4.46 8.07 -8.58
C ALA A 43 -5.23 7.57 -7.35
N ASP A 44 -6.54 7.79 -7.30
CA ASP A 44 -7.40 7.34 -6.20
C ASP A 44 -7.38 5.81 -6.03
N ALA A 45 -7.38 5.06 -7.12
CA ALA A 45 -7.27 3.60 -7.10
C ALA A 45 -5.92 3.13 -6.53
N LEU A 46 -4.82 3.80 -6.88
CA LEU A 46 -3.48 3.51 -6.33
C LEU A 46 -3.39 3.88 -4.85
N TYR A 47 -3.95 5.02 -4.44
CA TYR A 47 -4.06 5.42 -3.04
C TYR A 47 -4.89 4.43 -2.23
N LEU A 48 -6.05 4.03 -2.74
CA LEU A 48 -6.94 3.07 -2.11
C LEU A 48 -6.25 1.72 -2.00
N ALA A 49 -5.73 1.15 -3.09
CA ALA A 49 -5.04 -0.13 -3.08
C ALA A 49 -3.84 -0.13 -2.11
N GLY A 50 -3.01 0.92 -2.14
CA GLY A 50 -1.88 1.06 -1.24
C GLY A 50 -2.29 1.17 0.23
N SER A 51 -3.32 1.96 0.53
CA SER A 51 -3.83 2.12 1.90
C SER A 51 -4.51 0.85 2.43
N THR A 52 -5.25 0.13 1.58
CA THR A 52 -5.88 -1.15 1.93
C THR A 52 -4.82 -2.20 2.23
N VAL A 53 -3.80 -2.36 1.38
CA VAL A 53 -2.69 -3.30 1.63
C VAL A 53 -1.94 -2.95 2.91
N PHE A 54 -1.61 -1.67 3.11
CA PHE A 54 -0.98 -1.21 4.34
C PHE A 54 -1.81 -1.54 5.59
N THR A 55 -3.11 -1.29 5.52
CA THR A 55 -4.04 -1.57 6.62
C THR A 55 -4.09 -3.06 6.92
N ILE A 56 -4.26 -3.91 5.91
CA ILE A 56 -4.28 -5.37 6.07
C ILE A 56 -2.98 -5.85 6.73
N VAL A 57 -1.82 -5.42 6.23
CA VAL A 57 -0.52 -5.86 6.76
C VAL A 57 -0.35 -5.41 8.21
N THR A 58 -0.63 -4.15 8.51
CA THR A 58 -0.49 -3.61 9.87
C THR A 58 -1.47 -4.26 10.84
N SER A 59 -2.73 -4.50 10.44
CA SER A 59 -3.73 -5.23 11.23
C SER A 59 -3.30 -6.66 11.50
N VAL A 60 -2.78 -7.39 10.51
CA VAL A 60 -2.28 -8.77 10.68
C VAL A 60 -1.09 -8.81 11.63
N ILE A 61 -0.12 -7.89 11.48
CA ILE A 61 1.04 -7.81 12.39
C ILE A 61 0.60 -7.51 13.83
N ALA A 62 -0.31 -6.55 14.02
CA ALA A 62 -0.83 -6.19 15.34
C ALA A 62 -1.58 -7.37 15.98
N TRP A 63 -2.46 -8.03 15.21
CA TRP A 63 -3.20 -9.21 15.65
C TRP A 63 -2.26 -10.35 16.08
N TYR A 64 -1.25 -10.65 15.25
CA TYR A 64 -0.29 -11.72 15.50
C TYR A 64 0.52 -11.48 16.78
N LYS A 65 0.97 -10.23 17.00
CA LYS A 65 1.68 -9.83 18.22
C LYS A 65 0.80 -9.89 19.47
N ASN A 66 -0.49 -9.57 19.35
CA ASN A 66 -1.39 -9.49 20.50
C ASN A 66 -2.05 -10.82 20.90
N ASN A 67 -2.12 -11.82 20.00
CA ASN A 67 -2.85 -13.07 20.25
C ASN A 67 -1.98 -14.25 20.69
N TYR A 68 -0.71 -14.04 21.04
CA TYR A 68 0.18 -15.11 21.52
C TYR A 68 0.20 -16.36 20.62
N VAL A 69 0.05 -16.18 19.30
CA VAL A 69 -0.20 -17.27 18.34
C VAL A 69 1.03 -18.15 18.12
N THR A 70 2.21 -17.60 18.41
CA THR A 70 3.50 -18.29 18.31
C THR A 70 3.81 -19.15 19.53
N GLY A 71 4.68 -20.15 19.39
CA GLY A 71 5.18 -20.92 20.54
C GLY A 71 5.79 -20.04 21.63
N LYS A 72 6.56 -19.02 21.26
CA LYS A 72 7.11 -18.02 22.20
C LYS A 72 6.00 -17.20 22.88
N GLY A 73 4.97 -16.80 22.12
CA GLY A 73 3.82 -16.09 22.64
C GLY A 73 3.05 -16.92 23.68
N LYS A 74 2.84 -18.21 23.42
CA LYS A 74 2.19 -19.11 24.38
C LYS A 74 2.95 -19.19 25.71
N LEU A 75 4.28 -19.35 25.65
CA LEU A 75 5.14 -19.34 26.84
C LEU A 75 5.06 -18.01 27.60
N GLN A 76 5.06 -16.89 26.88
CA GLN A 76 4.87 -15.56 27.49
C GLN A 76 3.52 -15.46 28.21
N LYS A 77 2.44 -15.96 27.61
CA LYS A 77 1.11 -16.00 28.22
C LYS A 77 1.09 -16.82 29.51
N GLU A 78 1.77 -17.97 29.55
CA GLU A 78 1.88 -18.78 30.76
C GLU A 78 2.63 -18.06 31.88
N VAL A 79 3.75 -17.41 31.58
CA VAL A 79 4.49 -16.60 32.57
C VAL A 79 3.63 -15.45 33.10
N LEU A 80 2.92 -14.74 32.22
CA LEU A 80 2.02 -13.66 32.61
C LEU A 80 0.89 -14.16 33.51
N LYS A 81 0.32 -15.34 33.21
CA LYS A 81 -0.74 -15.96 34.02
C LYS A 81 -0.24 -16.34 35.41
N ASN A 82 0.94 -16.94 35.50
CA ASN A 82 1.56 -17.31 36.77
C ASN A 82 1.88 -16.09 37.66
N LYS A 83 2.11 -14.93 37.05
CA LYS A 83 2.34 -13.66 37.76
C LYS A 83 1.07 -12.86 38.04
N GLY A 84 -0.11 -13.35 37.64
CA GLY A 84 -1.37 -12.60 37.77
C GLY A 84 -1.45 -11.33 36.92
N LEU A 85 -0.63 -11.25 35.85
CA LEU A 85 -0.52 -10.08 34.96
C LEU A 85 -1.28 -10.25 33.64
N THR A 86 -2.05 -11.32 33.50
CA THR A 86 -3.01 -11.46 32.40
C THR A 86 -4.19 -10.53 32.63
N LYS A 87 -4.58 -9.77 31.60
CA LYS A 87 -5.84 -9.00 31.59
C LYS A 87 -7.05 -9.91 31.70
#